data_AF-A0A0F9FPJ6-F1
#
_entry.id   AF-A0A0F9FPJ6-F1
#
_cell.length_a   1.000
_cell.length_b   1.000
_cell.length_c   1.000
_cell.angle_alpha   90.00
_cell.angle_beta   90.00
_cell.angle_gamma   90.00
#
_symmetry.space_group_name_H-M   'P 1'
#
loop_
_entity.id
_entity.type
_entity.pdbx_description
1 polymer ?
#
loop_
_entity_poly.entity_id
_entity_poly.type
_entity_poly.pdbx_seq_one_letter_code
_entity_poly.pdbx_strand_id
1 'polypeptide(L)'
;MQAEYKILIKTDALIRMITHVLKFGNEALDENVEVMGLCIGQIDETNNQILLHNIHPVQHGSIGFTREDIELFNQLNKDYQEKGMKLVGWYTSRPGWGLDFTDITIQNHKLFQTAKNPQGFIIIFDHTLMGKENGFGFEIYSLKDFNISNEIREVSYEIEVPDSLHFFKWVQKFMEDSQKVSPVIIAELKEQNARELQEIPLPEEDRVEVKVKDYSDQVDIMAGIHNGSLKLSEIIGETYQNQLNTWVSDMTQGSLKGTELIRGSLNQLKIAVSDGLKNVQIFFNTTFAEISGLFKKNITEYINSRVAGVKELKNEISTILEEIIEESKKRIDKNIQSNFTLINEVTKSLRTRFENTTALNSKMTSMVTQLSSIVSEAESEVKNIKSNI
;
A
#
# COMPACT_ATOMS: atom_id res chain seq x y z
N MET A 1 -14.50 28.16 -20.13
CA MET A 1 -14.53 26.71 -19.84
C MET A 1 -13.18 26.14 -20.21
N GLN A 2 -12.38 25.70 -19.24
CA GLN A 2 -11.15 24.95 -19.55
C GLN A 2 -11.56 23.61 -20.17
N ALA A 3 -10.88 23.19 -21.24
CA ALA A 3 -11.06 21.87 -21.83
C ALA A 3 -10.81 20.79 -20.76
N GLU A 4 -11.60 19.72 -20.79
CA GLU A 4 -11.58 18.67 -19.77
C GLU A 4 -10.53 17.61 -20.13
N TYR A 5 -9.39 17.64 -19.47
CA TYR A 5 -8.27 16.76 -19.79
C TYR A 5 -8.49 15.35 -19.23
N LYS A 6 -8.08 14.34 -20.00
CA LYS A 6 -7.95 12.95 -19.52
C LYS A 6 -6.50 12.64 -19.16
N ILE A 7 -6.26 11.82 -18.14
CA ILE A 7 -4.90 11.40 -17.76
C ILE A 7 -4.65 9.96 -18.24
N LEU A 8 -3.57 9.73 -18.98
CA LEU A 8 -3.08 8.40 -19.34
C LEU A 8 -1.87 8.05 -18.49
N ILE A 9 -2.03 7.11 -17.56
CA ILE A 9 -0.97 6.67 -16.65
C ILE A 9 -0.17 5.54 -17.30
N LYS A 10 1.10 5.80 -17.61
CA LYS A 10 2.03 4.77 -18.09
C LYS A 10 2.28 3.74 -17.00
N THR A 11 2.48 2.49 -17.41
CA THR A 11 2.65 1.36 -16.48
C THR A 11 3.79 1.62 -15.48
N ASP A 12 4.91 2.17 -15.92
CA ASP A 12 6.07 2.47 -15.06
C ASP A 12 5.76 3.51 -13.98
N ALA A 13 4.96 4.53 -14.31
CA ALA A 13 4.52 5.54 -13.36
C ALA A 13 3.64 4.91 -12.28
N LEU A 14 2.66 4.10 -12.68
CA LEU A 14 1.76 3.39 -11.76
C LEU A 14 2.53 2.47 -10.82
N ILE A 15 3.44 1.66 -11.36
CA ILE A 15 4.26 0.73 -10.59
C ILE A 15 5.09 1.47 -9.53
N ARG A 16 5.77 2.57 -9.92
CA ARG A 16 6.58 3.36 -9.00
C ARG A 16 5.74 3.99 -7.90
N MET A 17 4.56 4.49 -8.23
CA MET A 17 3.61 5.04 -7.26
C MET A 17 3.17 3.99 -6.25
N ILE A 18 2.65 2.86 -6.72
CA ILE A 18 2.21 1.75 -5.85
C ILE A 18 3.37 1.27 -4.96
N THR A 19 4.57 1.13 -5.54
CA THR A 19 5.76 0.70 -4.81
C THR A 19 6.10 1.68 -3.68
N HIS A 20 6.03 2.98 -3.94
CA HIS A 20 6.28 4.00 -2.91
C HIS A 20 5.23 3.94 -1.79
N VAL A 21 3.95 3.92 -2.18
CA VAL A 21 2.83 3.87 -1.22
C VAL A 21 2.92 2.62 -0.36
N LEU A 22 3.18 1.45 -0.94
CA LEU A 22 3.25 0.19 -0.17
C LEU A 22 4.56 0.02 0.60
N LYS A 23 5.64 0.73 0.25
CA LYS A 23 6.89 0.69 1.01
C LYS A 23 6.73 1.30 2.42
N PHE A 24 5.89 2.33 2.55
CA PHE A 24 5.77 3.11 3.79
C PHE A 24 4.35 3.17 4.37
N GLY A 25 3.34 2.97 3.54
CA GLY A 25 1.93 3.04 3.92
C GLY A 25 1.27 1.68 4.16
N ASN A 26 2.02 0.57 4.15
CA ASN A 26 1.45 -0.77 4.27
C ASN A 26 1.06 -1.08 5.73
N GLU A 27 -0.15 -1.60 5.95
CA GLU A 27 -0.67 -2.00 7.26
C GLU A 27 0.19 -3.03 8.02
N ALA A 28 1.05 -3.77 7.32
CA ALA A 28 1.99 -4.71 7.93
C ALA A 28 3.21 -4.04 8.59
N LEU A 29 3.41 -2.73 8.38
CA LEU A 29 4.50 -1.95 8.99
C LEU A 29 4.07 -1.42 10.36
N ASP A 30 5.03 -1.30 11.27
CA ASP A 30 4.81 -0.72 12.61
C ASP A 30 4.36 0.75 12.53
N GLU A 31 4.89 1.49 11.55
CA GLU A 31 4.50 2.86 11.23
C GLU A 31 3.92 2.92 9.81
N ASN A 32 2.59 3.05 9.74
CA ASN A 32 1.88 3.30 8.48
C ASN A 32 1.77 4.81 8.27
N VAL A 33 2.55 5.35 7.34
CA VAL A 33 2.67 6.79 7.11
C VAL A 33 2.25 7.22 5.71
N GLU A 34 1.75 8.45 5.62
CA GLU A 34 1.46 9.10 4.34
C GLU A 34 2.75 9.36 3.55
N VAL A 35 2.69 9.23 2.24
CA VAL A 35 3.80 9.49 1.32
C VAL A 35 3.42 10.54 0.30
N MET A 36 4.42 11.21 -0.26
CA MET A 36 4.23 12.24 -1.27
C MET A 36 5.23 12.07 -2.43
N GLY A 37 4.80 12.39 -3.64
CA GLY A 37 5.74 12.57 -4.75
C GLY A 37 5.16 13.31 -5.94
N LEU A 38 5.96 13.43 -6.99
CA LEU A 38 5.69 14.26 -8.16
C LEU A 38 5.43 13.45 -9.42
N CYS A 39 4.50 13.90 -10.23
CA CYS A 39 4.09 13.28 -11.48
C CYS A 39 4.74 14.04 -12.66
N ILE A 40 5.51 13.30 -13.47
CA ILE A 40 6.21 13.81 -14.64
C ILE A 40 5.53 13.32 -15.90
N GLY A 41 5.19 14.25 -16.79
CA GLY A 41 4.44 13.92 -17.98
C GLY A 41 4.58 14.91 -19.12
N GLN A 42 3.80 14.65 -20.15
CA GLN A 42 3.64 15.48 -21.34
C GLN A 42 2.17 15.84 -21.49
N ILE A 43 1.91 17.05 -21.96
CA ILE A 43 0.55 17.49 -22.26
C ILE A 43 0.37 17.44 -23.76
N ASP A 44 -0.54 16.57 -24.20
CA ASP A 44 -0.97 16.46 -25.57
C ASP A 44 -2.22 17.33 -25.75
N GLU A 45 -1.99 18.56 -26.21
CA GLU A 45 -3.06 19.52 -26.48
C GLU A 45 -3.98 19.07 -27.62
N THR A 46 -3.51 18.21 -28.53
CA THR A 46 -4.29 17.74 -29.69
C THR A 46 -5.39 16.78 -29.24
N ASN A 47 -5.04 15.86 -28.35
CA ASN A 47 -5.97 14.86 -27.82
C ASN A 47 -6.57 15.25 -26.47
N ASN A 48 -6.25 16.46 -25.97
CA ASN A 48 -6.69 16.95 -24.66
C ASN A 48 -6.34 15.95 -23.54
N GLN A 49 -5.12 15.42 -23.57
CA GLN A 49 -4.66 14.33 -22.71
C GLN A 49 -3.34 14.70 -22.01
N ILE A 50 -3.18 14.26 -20.77
CA ILE A 50 -1.90 14.30 -20.07
C ILE A 50 -1.34 12.89 -20.02
N LEU A 51 -0.18 12.68 -20.64
CA LEU A 51 0.56 11.43 -20.57
C LEU A 51 1.48 11.46 -19.36
N LEU A 52 1.13 10.69 -18.33
CA LEU A 52 1.94 10.54 -17.12
C LEU A 52 2.98 9.45 -17.34
N HIS A 53 4.21 9.87 -17.63
CA HIS A 53 5.32 8.98 -17.98
C HIS A 53 6.03 8.39 -16.77
N ASN A 54 6.21 9.18 -15.73
CA ASN A 54 7.01 8.77 -14.58
C ASN A 54 6.55 9.47 -13.30
N ILE A 55 6.93 8.89 -12.17
CA ILE A 55 6.70 9.44 -10.84
C ILE A 55 8.00 9.46 -10.04
N HIS A 56 8.23 10.55 -9.31
CA HIS A 56 9.34 10.71 -8.37
C HIS A 56 8.85 10.77 -6.93
N PRO A 57 9.15 9.75 -6.11
CA PRO A 57 8.97 9.80 -4.66
C PRO A 57 9.75 10.97 -4.04
N VAL A 58 9.10 11.78 -3.23
CA VAL A 58 9.74 12.94 -2.57
C VAL A 58 10.05 12.62 -1.11
N GLN A 59 9.04 12.20 -0.34
CA GLN A 59 9.16 11.96 1.10
C GLN A 59 7.99 11.11 1.65
N HIS A 60 8.15 10.65 2.90
CA HIS A 60 7.12 10.04 3.74
C HIS A 60 6.98 10.78 5.10
N GLY A 61 5.87 10.56 5.80
CA GLY A 61 5.61 11.07 7.16
C GLY A 61 5.18 12.54 7.25
N SER A 62 5.45 13.35 6.24
CA SER A 62 4.98 14.74 6.15
C SER A 62 4.34 15.01 4.78
N ILE A 63 3.12 15.53 4.79
CA ILE A 63 2.38 15.84 3.57
C ILE A 63 2.39 17.33 3.20
N GLY A 64 2.74 18.23 4.12
CA GLY A 64 2.75 19.68 3.87
C GLY A 64 3.94 20.09 3.01
N PHE A 65 3.71 20.91 1.97
CA PHE A 65 4.80 21.44 1.15
C PHE A 65 5.62 22.44 1.95
N THR A 66 6.91 22.18 2.13
CA THR A 66 7.86 23.16 2.67
C THR A 66 8.42 24.05 1.56
N ARG A 67 9.15 25.10 1.93
CA ARG A 67 9.82 25.95 0.94
C ARG A 67 10.86 25.17 0.13
N GLU A 68 11.58 24.28 0.80
CA GLU A 68 12.58 23.40 0.18
C GLU A 68 11.92 22.44 -0.82
N ASP A 69 10.70 21.98 -0.55
CA ASP A 69 9.92 21.19 -1.51
C ASP A 69 9.62 21.99 -2.77
N ILE A 70 9.14 23.23 -2.63
CA ILE A 70 8.84 24.09 -3.79
C ILE A 70 10.10 24.35 -4.62
N GLU A 71 11.25 24.58 -3.97
CA GLU A 71 12.53 24.76 -4.66
C GLU A 71 12.97 23.50 -5.41
N LEU A 72 12.85 22.32 -4.78
CA LEU A 72 13.08 21.01 -5.40
C LEU A 72 12.16 20.79 -6.61
N PHE A 73 10.88 21.13 -6.50
CA PHE A 73 9.89 20.94 -7.57
C PHE A 73 10.23 21.82 -8.77
N ASN A 74 10.64 23.06 -8.53
CA ASN A 74 11.06 23.99 -9.58
C ASN A 74 12.32 23.51 -10.29
N GLN A 75 13.31 23.00 -9.54
CA GLN A 75 14.53 22.41 -10.11
C GLN A 75 14.19 21.20 -10.98
N LEU A 76 13.44 20.25 -10.44
CA LEU A 76 13.04 19.04 -11.18
C LEU A 76 12.24 19.39 -12.44
N ASN A 77 11.36 20.40 -12.37
CA ASN A 77 10.60 20.85 -13.52
C ASN A 77 11.49 21.39 -14.63
N LYS A 78 12.53 22.15 -14.27
CA LYS A 78 13.51 22.66 -15.23
C LYS A 78 14.27 21.51 -15.91
N ASP A 79 14.74 20.54 -15.13
CA ASP A 79 15.50 19.39 -15.65
C ASP A 79 14.69 18.51 -16.62
N TYR A 80 13.37 18.43 -16.41
CA TYR A 80 12.47 17.69 -17.30
C TYR A 80 12.01 18.50 -18.51
N GLN A 81 11.90 19.83 -18.40
CA GLN A 81 11.58 20.70 -19.54
C GLN A 81 12.61 20.58 -20.66
N GLU A 82 13.89 20.43 -20.32
CA GLU A 82 14.97 20.17 -21.28
C GLU A 82 14.79 18.85 -22.05
N LYS A 83 14.00 17.92 -21.51
CA LYS A 83 13.67 16.61 -22.11
C LYS A 83 12.27 16.58 -22.75
N GLY A 84 11.64 17.75 -22.91
CA GLY A 84 10.29 17.87 -23.45
C GLY A 84 9.20 17.32 -22.54
N MET A 85 9.46 17.16 -21.24
CA MET A 85 8.50 16.75 -20.21
C MET A 85 8.35 17.87 -19.18
N LYS A 86 7.37 17.78 -18.29
CA LYS A 86 7.23 18.72 -17.17
C LYS A 86 6.55 18.07 -15.98
N LEU A 87 6.58 18.75 -14.84
CA LEU A 87 5.72 18.41 -13.72
C LEU A 87 4.27 18.69 -14.12
N VAL A 88 3.44 17.65 -14.11
CA VAL A 88 2.02 17.72 -14.49
C VAL A 88 1.08 17.48 -13.32
N GLY A 89 1.58 16.86 -12.25
CA GLY A 89 0.80 16.58 -11.06
C GLY A 89 1.68 16.22 -9.88
N TRP A 90 1.04 15.88 -8.78
CA TRP A 90 1.67 15.26 -7.61
C TRP A 90 0.75 14.18 -7.07
N TYR A 91 1.24 13.36 -6.16
CA TYR A 91 0.42 12.36 -5.48
C TYR A 91 0.71 12.35 -4.00
N THR A 92 -0.28 11.92 -3.24
CA THR A 92 -0.15 11.63 -1.81
C THR A 92 -0.88 10.34 -1.47
N SER A 93 -0.38 9.58 -0.50
CA SER A 93 -1.17 8.51 0.11
C SER A 93 -1.95 9.01 1.32
N ARG A 94 -3.06 8.32 1.62
CA ARG A 94 -3.90 8.50 2.81
C ARG A 94 -4.36 7.14 3.36
N PRO A 95 -3.45 6.32 3.92
CA PRO A 95 -3.73 4.94 4.32
C PRO A 95 -4.89 4.82 5.33
N GLY A 96 -6.05 4.32 4.89
CA GLY A 96 -7.22 4.09 5.75
C GLY A 96 -8.12 5.32 5.98
N TRP A 97 -7.89 6.42 5.27
CA TRP A 97 -8.65 7.68 5.42
C TRP A 97 -9.50 8.03 4.20
N GLY A 98 -9.54 7.17 3.19
CA GLY A 98 -10.28 7.42 1.95
C GLY A 98 -9.55 8.36 0.98
N LEU A 99 -10.29 8.87 0.00
CA LEU A 99 -9.74 9.57 -1.16
C LEU A 99 -10.07 11.07 -1.20
N ASP A 100 -10.64 11.59 -0.11
CA ASP A 100 -11.07 12.99 -0.04
C ASP A 100 -9.90 13.96 0.16
N PHE A 101 -10.11 15.24 -0.17
CA PHE A 101 -9.18 16.31 0.15
C PHE A 101 -9.17 16.63 1.63
N THR A 102 -7.99 16.93 2.16
CA THR A 102 -7.85 17.69 3.41
C THR A 102 -7.60 19.16 3.11
N ASP A 103 -7.75 20.04 4.11
CA ASP A 103 -7.37 21.44 3.98
C ASP A 103 -5.91 21.62 3.58
N ILE A 104 -5.02 20.76 4.08
CA ILE A 104 -3.58 20.75 3.73
C ILE A 104 -3.41 20.37 2.25
N THR A 105 -4.13 19.34 1.80
CA THR A 105 -4.11 18.90 0.39
C THR A 105 -4.57 20.04 -0.54
N ILE A 106 -5.63 20.77 -0.17
CA ILE A 106 -6.11 21.93 -0.94
C ILE A 106 -5.04 23.02 -1.00
N GLN A 107 -4.42 23.36 0.14
CA GLN A 107 -3.38 24.38 0.21
C GLN A 107 -2.17 24.02 -0.65
N ASN A 108 -1.64 22.80 -0.52
CA ASN A 108 -0.55 22.31 -1.35
C ASN A 108 -0.91 22.34 -2.83
N HIS A 109 -2.13 21.89 -3.17
CA HIS A 109 -2.55 21.83 -4.56
C HIS A 109 -2.70 23.22 -5.18
N LYS A 110 -3.10 24.24 -4.42
CA LYS A 110 -3.09 25.65 -4.87
C LYS A 110 -1.68 26.19 -5.15
N LEU A 111 -0.67 25.73 -4.41
CA LEU A 111 0.74 26.06 -4.70
C LEU A 111 1.22 25.37 -5.98
N PHE A 112 0.64 24.22 -6.33
CA PHE A 112 1.03 23.42 -7.49
C PHE A 112 0.29 23.83 -8.79
N GLN A 113 -1.04 23.93 -8.73
CA GLN A 113 -1.89 24.30 -9.86
C GLN A 113 -1.96 25.83 -9.96
N THR A 114 -1.07 26.39 -10.77
CA THR A 114 -0.91 27.84 -10.92
C THR A 114 -1.23 28.28 -12.35
N ALA A 115 -1.18 29.59 -12.62
CA ALA A 115 -1.29 30.09 -14.00
C ALA A 115 -0.24 29.50 -14.96
N LYS A 116 0.92 29.06 -14.46
CA LYS A 116 1.96 28.38 -15.26
C LYS A 116 1.71 26.89 -15.43
N ASN A 117 0.88 26.29 -14.57
CA ASN A 117 0.48 24.89 -14.61
C ASN A 117 -1.02 24.73 -14.36
N PRO A 118 -1.89 25.24 -15.26
CA PRO A 118 -3.33 25.30 -15.02
C PRO A 118 -3.99 23.90 -15.02
N GLN A 119 -3.33 22.92 -15.64
CA GLN A 119 -3.76 21.52 -15.72
C GLN A 119 -3.16 20.64 -14.61
N GLY A 120 -2.53 21.26 -13.59
CA GLY A 120 -2.02 20.54 -12.45
C GLY A 120 -3.09 19.66 -11.81
N PHE A 121 -2.77 18.40 -11.55
CA PHE A 121 -3.65 17.46 -10.86
C PHE A 121 -2.97 16.87 -9.61
N ILE A 122 -3.78 16.26 -8.76
CA ILE A 122 -3.32 15.46 -7.62
C ILE A 122 -3.92 14.06 -7.70
N ILE A 123 -3.11 13.04 -7.45
CA ILE A 123 -3.57 11.67 -7.20
C ILE A 123 -3.64 11.45 -5.69
N ILE A 124 -4.81 11.12 -5.17
CA ILE A 124 -4.98 10.74 -3.76
C ILE A 124 -5.12 9.22 -3.73
N PHE A 125 -4.24 8.56 -2.98
CA PHE A 125 -4.11 7.11 -2.97
C PHE A 125 -4.40 6.55 -1.58
N ASP A 126 -5.36 5.64 -1.45
CA ASP A 126 -5.57 4.83 -0.26
C ASP A 126 -5.43 3.34 -0.61
N HIS A 127 -4.30 2.77 -0.22
CA HIS A 127 -4.00 1.37 -0.51
C HIS A 127 -4.97 0.37 0.16
N THR A 128 -5.67 0.78 1.21
CA THR A 128 -6.70 -0.05 1.87
C THR A 128 -7.96 -0.20 1.01
N LEU A 129 -8.08 0.60 -0.05
CA LEU A 129 -9.15 0.53 -1.05
C LEU A 129 -8.76 -0.26 -2.30
N MET A 130 -7.50 -0.71 -2.43
CA MET A 130 -7.07 -1.53 -3.56
C MET A 130 -7.86 -2.84 -3.62
N GLY A 131 -8.37 -3.17 -4.82
CA GLY A 131 -9.14 -4.39 -5.05
C GLY A 131 -10.61 -4.32 -4.58
N LYS A 132 -11.02 -3.26 -3.88
CA LYS A 132 -12.44 -2.98 -3.64
C LYS A 132 -13.04 -2.44 -4.94
N GLU A 133 -14.21 -2.94 -5.31
CA GLU A 133 -14.95 -2.52 -6.52
C GLU A 133 -14.13 -2.59 -7.83
N ASN A 134 -13.11 -3.47 -7.88
CA ASN A 134 -12.13 -3.56 -8.97
C ASN A 134 -11.31 -2.26 -9.22
N GLY A 135 -11.20 -1.39 -8.21
CA GLY A 135 -10.40 -0.16 -8.27
C GLY A 135 -8.95 -0.34 -7.83
N PHE A 136 -8.08 0.58 -8.26
CA PHE A 136 -6.67 0.66 -7.85
C PHE A 136 -6.46 1.43 -6.54
N GLY A 137 -7.53 1.79 -5.84
CA GLY A 137 -7.46 2.50 -4.56
C GLY A 137 -6.94 3.94 -4.66
N PHE A 138 -7.14 4.61 -5.80
CA PHE A 138 -6.81 6.02 -5.93
C PHE A 138 -7.82 6.73 -6.83
N GLU A 139 -7.95 8.04 -6.62
CA GLU A 139 -8.67 8.95 -7.51
C GLU A 139 -7.80 10.14 -7.89
N ILE A 140 -8.13 10.79 -9.00
CA ILE A 140 -7.41 11.95 -9.50
C ILE A 140 -8.29 13.17 -9.50
N TYR A 141 -7.75 14.27 -9.02
CA TYR A 141 -8.49 15.51 -8.84
C TYR A 141 -7.73 16.74 -9.33
N SER A 142 -8.48 17.81 -9.57
CA SER A 142 -7.96 19.14 -9.91
C SER A 142 -8.90 20.20 -9.35
N LEU A 143 -8.42 21.44 -9.17
CA LEU A 143 -9.28 22.57 -8.83
C LEU A 143 -10.04 23.04 -10.09
N LYS A 144 -11.33 23.36 -9.93
CA LYS A 144 -12.13 23.98 -11.00
C LYS A 144 -11.64 25.38 -11.33
N ASP A 145 -11.24 26.13 -10.30
CA ASP A 145 -10.62 27.45 -10.44
C ASP A 145 -9.55 27.64 -9.37
N PHE A 146 -8.28 27.64 -9.79
CA PHE A 146 -7.13 27.79 -8.90
C PHE A 146 -6.98 29.18 -8.27
N ASN A 147 -7.66 30.21 -8.80
CA ASN A 147 -7.55 31.58 -8.30
C ASN A 147 -8.58 31.92 -7.22
N ILE A 148 -9.77 31.30 -7.26
CA ILE A 148 -10.94 31.79 -6.51
C ILE A 148 -11.60 30.69 -5.67
N SER A 149 -11.59 29.44 -6.13
CA SER A 149 -12.44 28.38 -5.57
C SER A 149 -11.65 27.27 -4.89
N ASN A 150 -12.23 26.70 -3.84
CA ASN A 150 -11.81 25.40 -3.27
C ASN A 150 -12.58 24.24 -3.91
N GLU A 151 -13.38 24.51 -4.93
CA GLU A 151 -14.19 23.49 -5.58
C GLU A 151 -13.30 22.54 -6.38
N ILE A 152 -13.38 21.28 -6.01
CA ILE A 152 -12.63 20.19 -6.59
C ILE A 152 -13.45 19.56 -7.72
N ARG A 153 -12.75 19.07 -8.74
CA ARG A 153 -13.30 18.19 -9.77
C ARG A 153 -12.48 16.91 -9.83
N GLU A 154 -13.16 15.81 -10.05
CA GLU A 154 -12.53 14.55 -10.44
C GLU A 154 -12.03 14.64 -11.89
N VAL A 155 -10.93 13.98 -12.18
CA VAL A 155 -10.28 13.97 -13.49
C VAL A 155 -10.27 12.54 -14.01
N SER A 156 -10.89 12.33 -15.17
CA SER A 156 -10.93 11.02 -15.80
C SER A 156 -9.51 10.52 -16.13
N TYR A 157 -9.28 9.22 -15.92
CA TYR A 157 -8.00 8.60 -16.21
C TYR A 157 -8.13 7.24 -16.89
N GLU A 158 -7.03 6.80 -17.49
CA GLU A 158 -6.85 5.48 -18.07
C GLU A 158 -5.45 4.98 -17.72
N ILE A 159 -5.33 3.69 -17.47
CA ILE A 159 -4.06 3.05 -17.15
C ILE A 159 -3.61 2.25 -18.37
N GLU A 160 -2.36 2.44 -18.76
CA GLU A 160 -1.72 1.62 -19.78
C GLU A 160 -1.60 0.18 -19.28
N VAL A 161 -2.18 -0.75 -20.03
CA VAL A 161 -2.06 -2.18 -19.77
C VAL A 161 -0.58 -2.58 -19.92
N PRO A 162 0.03 -3.21 -18.91
CA PRO A 162 1.43 -3.60 -18.96
C PRO A 162 1.75 -4.47 -20.17
N ASP A 163 2.85 -4.19 -20.86
CA ASP A 163 3.45 -5.18 -21.77
C ASP A 163 3.93 -6.37 -20.93
N SER A 164 3.30 -7.53 -21.16
CA SER A 164 3.49 -8.76 -20.39
C SER A 164 4.96 -9.13 -20.15
N LEU A 165 5.85 -8.90 -21.12
CA LEU A 165 7.26 -9.27 -20.97
C LEU A 165 8.04 -8.28 -20.09
N HIS A 166 7.83 -6.98 -20.31
CA HIS A 166 8.49 -5.94 -19.50
C HIS A 166 8.01 -6.03 -18.05
N PHE A 167 6.70 -6.19 -17.86
CA PHE A 167 6.09 -6.38 -16.56
C PHE A 167 6.62 -7.62 -15.84
N PHE A 168 6.69 -8.77 -16.54
CA PHE A 168 7.23 -9.99 -15.95
C PHE A 168 8.67 -9.83 -15.48
N LYS A 169 9.55 -9.20 -16.30
CA LYS A 169 10.93 -8.91 -15.90
C LYS A 169 11.00 -7.97 -14.71
N TRP A 170 10.13 -6.97 -14.66
CA TRP A 170 10.03 -6.08 -13.51
C TRP A 170 9.62 -6.83 -12.25
N VAL A 171 8.57 -7.67 -12.30
CA VAL A 171 8.12 -8.49 -11.16
C VAL A 171 9.24 -9.40 -10.67
N GLN A 172 9.95 -10.06 -11.59
CA GLN A 172 11.09 -10.89 -11.24
C GLN A 172 12.15 -10.08 -10.48
N LYS A 173 12.57 -8.94 -11.04
CA LYS A 173 13.57 -8.07 -10.42
C LYS A 173 13.10 -7.54 -9.06
N PHE A 174 11.84 -7.15 -8.94
CA PHE A 174 11.26 -6.69 -7.68
C PHE A 174 11.32 -7.79 -6.60
N MET A 175 10.99 -9.03 -6.95
CA MET A 175 11.09 -10.19 -6.06
C MET A 175 12.54 -10.47 -5.66
N GLU A 176 13.50 -10.37 -6.59
CA GLU A 176 14.93 -10.52 -6.30
C GLU A 176 15.45 -9.39 -5.40
N ASP A 177 15.08 -8.14 -5.67
CA ASP A 177 15.52 -6.96 -4.93
C ASP A 177 14.97 -6.94 -3.50
N SER A 178 13.72 -7.37 -3.31
CA SER A 178 13.08 -7.45 -1.98
C SER A 178 13.68 -8.53 -1.07
N GLN A 179 14.34 -9.54 -1.63
CA GLN A 179 15.02 -10.60 -0.86
C GLN A 179 16.46 -10.24 -0.46
N LYS A 180 16.97 -9.07 -0.87
CA LYS A 180 18.30 -8.62 -0.49
C LYS A 180 18.36 -8.24 0.99
N VAL A 181 19.55 -8.38 1.60
CA VAL A 181 19.83 -7.99 2.99
C VAL A 181 19.57 -6.50 3.25
N SER A 182 19.68 -5.66 2.22
CA SER A 182 19.34 -4.23 2.26
C SER A 182 18.58 -3.88 0.97
N PRO A 183 17.26 -4.09 0.93
CA PRO A 183 16.48 -3.96 -0.30
C PRO A 183 16.30 -2.47 -0.64
N VAL A 184 16.88 -2.02 -1.75
CA VAL A 184 16.62 -0.68 -2.29
C VAL A 184 15.55 -0.81 -3.38
N ILE A 185 14.30 -0.86 -2.93
CA ILE A 185 13.14 -1.07 -3.81
C ILE A 185 12.77 0.25 -4.52
N ILE A 186 12.79 1.34 -3.77
CA ILE A 186 12.56 2.69 -4.29
C ILE A 186 13.22 3.71 -3.35
N ALA A 187 13.81 4.77 -3.93
CA ALA A 187 14.51 5.82 -3.20
C ALA A 187 13.76 7.15 -3.31
N GLU A 188 13.73 7.90 -2.22
CA GLU A 188 13.13 9.24 -2.17
C GLU A 188 14.15 10.31 -2.53
N LEU A 189 13.70 11.41 -3.14
CA LEU A 189 14.59 12.53 -3.48
C LEU A 189 15.28 13.13 -2.24
N LYS A 190 14.58 13.20 -1.10
CA LYS A 190 15.17 13.72 0.15
C LYS A 190 16.16 12.76 0.81
N GLU A 191 16.05 11.45 0.62
CA GLU A 191 17.05 10.47 1.09
C GLU A 191 18.40 10.65 0.38
N GLN A 192 18.41 11.10 -0.88
CA GLN A 192 19.62 11.26 -1.69
C GLN A 192 20.45 12.49 -1.27
N ASN A 193 19.80 13.58 -0.86
CA ASN A 193 20.47 14.83 -0.46
C ASN A 193 21.15 14.74 0.92
N ALA A 194 20.75 13.79 1.78
CA ALA A 194 21.30 13.66 3.14
C ALA A 194 22.73 13.07 3.19
N ARG A 195 23.25 12.52 2.08
CA ARG A 195 24.55 11.82 2.05
C ARG A 195 25.76 12.69 1.71
N GLU A 196 25.57 13.98 1.39
CA GLU A 196 26.65 14.91 1.11
C GLU A 196 26.88 15.88 2.28
N LEU A 197 27.48 15.40 3.38
CA LEU A 197 28.00 16.28 4.42
C LEU A 197 29.41 16.77 4.02
N GLN A 198 29.54 18.09 3.93
CA GLN A 198 30.69 18.87 3.46
C GLN A 198 31.94 18.71 4.34
N GLU A 199 33.12 18.68 3.72
CA GLU A 199 34.42 18.80 4.40
C GLU A 199 34.66 20.25 4.88
N ILE A 200 35.19 20.39 6.11
CA ILE A 200 35.54 21.68 6.74
C ILE A 200 36.92 22.15 6.25
N PRO A 201 37.12 23.39 5.76
CA PRO A 201 38.45 23.89 5.40
C PRO A 201 39.24 24.34 6.63
N LEU A 202 40.53 23.97 6.70
CA LEU A 202 41.51 24.47 7.67
C LEU A 202 42.23 25.72 7.12
N PRO A 203 42.53 26.76 7.94
CA PRO A 203 43.30 27.92 7.51
C PRO A 203 44.82 27.72 7.67
N GLU A 204 45.60 28.23 6.72
CA GLU A 204 47.09 28.27 6.76
C GLU A 204 47.59 29.46 7.59
N GLU A 205 48.62 29.22 8.43
CA GLU A 205 49.26 30.20 9.32
C GLU A 205 50.35 31.06 8.64
N ASP A 206 50.32 32.36 8.94
CA ASP A 206 51.37 33.35 8.70
C ASP A 206 52.63 33.13 9.56
N ARG A 207 53.83 33.38 9.01
CA ARG A 207 55.07 33.62 9.77
C ARG A 207 55.78 34.88 9.26
N VAL A 208 56.10 35.79 10.19
CA VAL A 208 57.00 36.93 9.95
C VAL A 208 58.19 36.86 10.92
N GLU A 209 59.41 36.85 10.38
CA GLU A 209 60.67 36.99 11.14
C GLU A 209 61.08 38.47 11.27
N VAL A 210 61.65 38.85 12.42
CA VAL A 210 62.42 40.11 12.57
C VAL A 210 63.70 39.85 13.39
N LYS A 211 64.84 40.28 12.85
CA LYS A 211 66.17 40.29 13.50
C LYS A 211 66.46 41.67 14.11
N VAL A 212 67.15 41.71 15.25
CA VAL A 212 67.68 42.95 15.86
C VAL A 212 69.20 42.84 15.99
N LYS A 213 69.89 43.96 15.70
CA LYS A 213 71.35 44.15 15.74
C LYS A 213 71.81 44.82 17.03
N ASP A 214 73.07 44.56 17.36
CA ASP A 214 73.81 44.95 18.57
C ASP A 214 74.75 46.15 18.32
N TYR A 215 75.00 46.97 19.35
CA TYR A 215 76.07 47.97 19.40
C TYR A 215 76.59 48.14 20.84
N SER A 216 77.88 47.91 21.02
CA SER A 216 78.64 48.12 22.25
C SER A 216 79.25 49.53 22.33
N ASP A 217 79.36 50.08 23.54
CA ASP A 217 80.63 50.58 24.14
C ASP A 217 80.36 51.65 25.22
N GLN A 218 80.69 51.36 26.48
CA GLN A 218 81.43 52.22 27.43
C GLN A 218 81.52 51.58 28.82
N VAL A 219 82.74 51.47 29.35
CA VAL A 219 83.09 50.85 30.65
C VAL A 219 83.50 51.94 31.63
N ASP A 220 82.72 52.10 32.71
CA ASP A 220 83.22 52.28 34.09
C ASP A 220 82.11 52.34 35.16
N ILE A 221 80.84 52.44 34.74
CA ILE A 221 79.66 52.05 35.55
C ILE A 221 79.53 50.50 35.58
N MET A 222 80.25 49.83 34.67
CA MET A 222 80.18 48.39 34.40
C MET A 222 80.63 47.52 35.58
N ALA A 223 81.52 47.93 36.49
CA ALA A 223 81.92 47.04 37.59
C ALA A 223 80.82 46.92 38.68
N GLY A 224 80.16 48.03 39.00
CA GLY A 224 79.01 48.06 39.92
C GLY A 224 77.75 47.46 39.31
N ILE A 225 77.50 47.72 38.01
CA ILE A 225 76.45 47.06 37.24
C ILE A 225 76.76 45.58 37.04
N HIS A 226 78.01 45.17 36.84
CA HIS A 226 78.35 43.76 36.64
C HIS A 226 78.12 42.97 37.93
N ASN A 227 78.58 43.46 39.09
CA ASN A 227 78.28 42.81 40.38
C ASN A 227 76.79 42.88 40.76
N GLY A 228 76.11 43.98 40.47
CA GLY A 228 74.66 44.10 40.64
C GLY A 228 73.88 43.18 39.70
N SER A 229 74.31 43.04 38.45
CA SER A 229 73.73 42.18 37.41
C SER A 229 74.00 40.71 37.66
N LEU A 230 75.15 40.35 38.24
CA LEU A 230 75.46 38.98 38.64
C LEU A 230 74.55 38.58 39.81
N LYS A 231 74.44 39.41 40.86
CA LYS A 231 73.49 39.15 41.95
C LYS A 231 72.03 39.18 41.50
N LEU A 232 71.66 40.09 40.61
CA LEU A 232 70.32 40.14 40.03
C LEU A 232 70.06 38.91 39.15
N SER A 233 71.03 38.48 38.34
CA SER A 233 70.94 37.27 37.52
C SER A 233 70.93 36.01 38.36
N GLU A 234 71.56 36.00 39.51
CA GLU A 234 71.57 34.89 40.47
C GLU A 234 70.23 34.83 41.21
N ILE A 235 69.71 35.96 41.69
CA ILE A 235 68.37 36.05 42.31
C ILE A 235 67.26 35.76 41.30
N ILE A 236 67.32 36.34 40.10
CA ILE A 236 66.37 36.05 39.01
C ILE A 236 66.55 34.60 38.57
N GLY A 237 67.78 34.11 38.40
CA GLY A 237 68.07 32.73 38.00
C GLY A 237 67.52 31.72 38.99
N GLU A 238 67.77 31.89 40.28
CA GLU A 238 67.23 31.04 41.35
C GLU A 238 65.72 31.18 41.47
N THR A 239 65.18 32.40 41.41
CA THR A 239 63.71 32.61 41.47
C THR A 239 63.03 31.98 40.25
N TYR A 240 63.58 32.14 39.06
CA TYR A 240 63.03 31.61 37.82
C TYR A 240 63.18 30.08 37.75
N GLN A 241 64.31 29.52 38.21
CA GLN A 241 64.47 28.07 38.35
C GLN A 241 63.49 27.50 39.39
N ASN A 242 63.33 28.15 40.55
CA ASN A 242 62.39 27.69 41.57
C ASN A 242 60.94 27.78 41.09
N GLN A 243 60.57 28.85 40.38
CA GLN A 243 59.25 29.00 39.77
C GLN A 243 59.04 28.01 38.62
N LEU A 244 60.04 27.77 37.76
CA LEU A 244 59.97 26.74 36.71
C LEU A 244 59.84 25.34 37.30
N ASN A 245 60.62 25.00 38.33
CA ASN A 245 60.54 23.68 38.97
C ASN A 245 59.18 23.49 39.67
N THR A 246 58.65 24.53 40.31
CA THR A 246 57.31 24.51 40.90
C THR A 246 56.25 24.37 39.81
N TRP A 247 56.36 25.14 38.73
CA TRP A 247 55.44 25.09 37.59
C TRP A 247 55.46 23.73 36.87
N VAL A 248 56.64 23.15 36.62
CA VAL A 248 56.80 21.83 36.02
C VAL A 248 56.26 20.75 36.96
N SER A 249 56.49 20.86 38.27
CA SER A 249 55.91 19.96 39.27
C SER A 249 54.38 20.04 39.28
N ASP A 250 53.82 21.25 39.32
CA ASP A 250 52.37 21.49 39.33
C ASP A 250 51.72 21.05 38.01
N MET A 251 52.39 21.28 36.88
CA MET A 251 51.94 20.82 35.56
C MET A 251 51.98 19.29 35.47
N THR A 252 53.02 18.65 36.00
CA THR A 252 53.14 17.19 36.00
C THR A 252 52.09 16.55 36.93
N GLN A 253 51.90 17.10 38.14
CA GLN A 253 50.86 16.64 39.06
C GLN A 253 49.45 16.91 38.53
N GLY A 254 49.24 18.07 37.91
CA GLY A 254 47.98 18.44 37.26
C GLY A 254 47.67 17.52 36.07
N SER A 255 48.67 17.20 35.25
CA SER A 255 48.56 16.25 34.13
C SER A 255 48.29 14.83 34.61
N LEU A 256 48.96 14.37 35.68
CA LEU A 256 48.72 13.06 36.27
C LEU A 256 47.31 12.96 36.88
N LYS A 257 46.89 13.95 37.66
CA LYS A 257 45.52 14.05 38.20
C LYS A 257 44.48 14.13 37.09
N GLY A 258 44.74 14.92 36.04
CA GLY A 258 43.87 15.03 34.86
C GLY A 258 43.74 13.69 34.14
N THR A 259 44.84 12.95 33.97
CA THR A 259 44.85 11.62 33.35
C THR A 259 44.10 10.60 34.21
N GLU A 260 44.24 10.66 35.54
CA GLU A 260 43.46 9.81 36.46
C GLU A 260 41.96 10.12 36.42
N LEU A 261 41.57 11.39 36.35
CA LEU A 261 40.19 11.82 36.20
C LEU A 261 39.60 11.35 34.86
N ILE A 262 40.32 11.53 33.75
CA ILE A 262 39.90 11.03 32.43
C ILE A 262 39.74 9.52 32.44
N ARG A 263 40.70 8.78 33.01
CA ARG A 263 40.61 7.32 33.16
C ARG A 263 39.40 6.90 34.02
N GLY A 264 39.13 7.63 35.10
CA GLY A 264 37.95 7.45 35.94
C GLY A 264 36.64 7.67 35.17
N SER A 265 36.54 8.77 34.43
CA SER A 265 35.39 9.09 33.59
C SER A 265 35.20 8.08 32.45
N LEU A 266 36.28 7.61 31.81
CA LEU A 266 36.21 6.56 30.79
C LEU A 266 35.72 5.22 31.35
N ASN A 267 36.13 4.87 32.57
CA ASN A 267 35.62 3.67 33.25
C ASN A 267 34.14 3.81 33.62
N GLN A 268 33.71 4.98 34.11
CA GLN A 268 32.29 5.24 34.39
C GLN A 268 31.46 5.22 33.10
N LEU A 269 31.96 5.80 32.00
CA LEU A 269 31.33 5.73 30.69
C LEU A 269 31.21 4.28 30.21
N LYS A 270 32.27 3.48 30.33
CA LYS A 270 32.24 2.06 29.97
C LYS A 270 31.18 1.28 30.75
N ILE A 271 31.06 1.53 32.06
CA ILE A 271 30.03 0.91 32.91
C ILE A 271 28.64 1.36 32.47
N ALA A 272 28.41 2.67 32.33
CA ALA A 272 27.12 3.23 31.92
C ALA A 272 26.68 2.74 30.53
N VAL A 273 27.60 2.64 29.56
CA VAL A 273 27.33 2.09 28.22
C VAL A 273 27.03 0.60 28.31
N SER A 274 27.78 -0.17 29.10
CA SER A 274 27.54 -1.61 29.26
C SER A 274 26.19 -1.89 29.93
N ASP A 275 25.79 -1.09 30.91
CA ASP A 275 24.50 -1.23 31.59
C ASP A 275 23.36 -0.73 30.69
N GLY A 276 23.59 0.34 29.92
CA GLY A 276 22.66 0.78 28.87
C GLY A 276 22.40 -0.30 27.83
N LEU A 277 23.43 -1.00 27.35
CA LEU A 277 23.29 -2.11 26.41
C LEU A 277 22.53 -3.31 27.02
N LYS A 278 22.74 -3.62 28.30
CA LYS A 278 21.95 -4.64 29.00
C LYS A 278 20.48 -4.23 29.11
N ASN A 279 20.19 -2.97 29.43
CA ASN A 279 18.83 -2.46 29.51
C ASN A 279 18.13 -2.51 28.14
N VAL A 280 18.85 -2.18 27.06
CA VAL A 280 18.36 -2.34 25.68
C VAL A 280 18.07 -3.81 25.37
N GLN A 281 18.97 -4.73 25.75
CA GLN A 281 18.74 -6.17 25.56
C GLN A 281 17.50 -6.67 26.34
N ILE A 282 17.32 -6.22 27.59
CA ILE A 282 16.15 -6.56 28.41
C ILE A 282 14.88 -6.01 27.77
N PHE A 283 14.91 -4.75 27.31
CA PHE A 283 13.81 -4.12 26.60
C PHE A 283 13.44 -4.93 25.35
N PHE A 284 14.40 -5.20 24.45
CA PHE A 284 14.16 -5.99 23.25
C PHE A 284 13.57 -7.38 23.56
N ASN A 285 14.12 -8.09 24.54
CA ASN A 285 13.60 -9.42 24.92
C ASN A 285 12.17 -9.34 25.48
N THR A 286 11.88 -8.32 26.30
CA THR A 286 10.56 -8.12 26.89
C THR A 286 9.54 -7.74 25.82
N THR A 287 9.86 -6.73 25.01
CA THR A 287 9.02 -6.26 23.90
C THR A 287 8.78 -7.37 22.88
N PHE A 288 9.81 -8.13 22.52
CA PHE A 288 9.65 -9.27 21.60
C PHE A 288 8.75 -10.36 22.19
N ALA A 289 8.88 -10.68 23.48
CA ALA A 289 8.02 -11.65 24.14
C ALA A 289 6.55 -11.18 24.21
N GLU A 290 6.32 -9.89 24.49
CA GLU A 290 4.99 -9.28 24.50
C GLU A 290 4.35 -9.27 23.12
N ILE A 291 5.06 -8.81 22.09
CA ILE A 291 4.60 -8.78 20.70
C ILE A 291 4.30 -10.20 20.21
N SER A 292 5.20 -11.15 20.46
CA SER A 292 5.01 -12.57 20.11
C SER A 292 3.79 -13.17 20.82
N GLY A 293 3.58 -12.82 22.09
CA GLY A 293 2.40 -13.22 22.86
C GLY A 293 1.09 -12.68 22.29
N LEU A 294 1.05 -11.38 21.97
CA LEU A 294 -0.09 -10.72 21.35
C LEU A 294 -0.38 -11.30 19.96
N PHE A 295 0.65 -11.49 19.15
CA PHE A 295 0.53 -12.10 17.82
C PHE A 295 -0.06 -13.52 17.90
N LYS A 296 0.48 -14.36 18.79
CA LYS A 296 -0.03 -15.72 19.02
C LYS A 296 -1.48 -15.71 19.48
N LYS A 297 -1.85 -14.79 20.38
CA LYS A 297 -3.23 -14.63 20.86
C LYS A 297 -4.17 -14.26 19.72
N ASN A 298 -3.83 -13.23 18.95
CA ASN A 298 -4.64 -12.74 17.83
C ASN A 298 -4.84 -13.80 16.75
N ILE A 299 -3.77 -14.54 16.40
CA ILE A 299 -3.88 -15.68 15.47
C ILE A 299 -4.81 -16.75 16.03
N THR A 300 -4.68 -17.10 17.31
CA THR A 300 -5.51 -18.13 17.93
C THR A 300 -6.98 -17.72 17.93
N GLU A 301 -7.28 -16.47 18.26
CA GLU A 301 -8.64 -15.92 18.22
C GLU A 301 -9.21 -15.89 16.80
N TYR A 302 -8.40 -15.48 15.80
CA TYR A 302 -8.79 -15.51 14.39
C TYR A 302 -9.06 -16.93 13.89
N ILE A 303 -8.20 -17.89 14.19
CA ILE A 303 -8.40 -19.29 13.81
C ILE A 303 -9.67 -19.84 14.47
N ASN A 304 -9.89 -19.57 15.76
CA ASN A 304 -11.07 -20.04 16.47
C ASN A 304 -12.36 -19.43 15.90
N SER A 305 -12.37 -18.14 15.56
CA SER A 305 -13.53 -17.50 14.94
C SER A 305 -13.82 -18.06 13.55
N ARG A 306 -12.78 -18.32 12.75
CA ARG A 306 -12.91 -18.98 11.44
C ARG A 306 -13.46 -20.40 11.56
N VAL A 307 -12.96 -21.19 12.51
CA VAL A 307 -13.45 -22.56 12.76
C VAL A 307 -14.91 -22.55 13.22
N ALA A 308 -15.30 -21.59 14.08
CA ALA A 308 -16.69 -21.41 14.50
C ALA A 308 -17.59 -21.07 13.31
N GLY A 309 -17.19 -20.11 12.46
CA GLY A 309 -17.93 -19.73 11.26
C GLY A 309 -18.08 -20.88 10.25
N VAL A 310 -17.04 -21.71 10.07
CA VAL A 310 -17.13 -22.91 9.22
C VAL A 310 -18.13 -23.93 9.79
N LYS A 311 -18.20 -24.08 11.11
CA LYS A 311 -19.16 -24.98 11.78
C LYS A 311 -20.60 -24.48 11.63
N GLU A 312 -20.80 -23.17 11.74
CA GLU A 312 -22.11 -22.53 11.52
C GLU A 312 -22.56 -22.70 10.06
N LEU A 313 -21.70 -22.39 9.09
CA LEU A 313 -21.97 -22.58 7.67
C LEU A 313 -22.33 -24.04 7.35
N LYS A 314 -21.62 -25.01 7.96
CA LYS A 314 -21.95 -26.44 7.79
C LYS A 314 -23.36 -26.76 8.29
N ASN A 315 -23.78 -26.17 9.42
CA ASN A 315 -25.12 -26.38 9.95
C ASN A 315 -26.17 -25.75 9.04
N GLU A 316 -25.95 -24.52 8.56
CA GLU A 316 -26.85 -23.84 7.61
C GLU A 316 -27.02 -24.65 6.32
N ILE A 317 -25.93 -25.13 5.73
CA ILE A 317 -25.97 -26.01 4.54
C ILE A 317 -26.77 -27.27 4.84
N SER A 318 -26.63 -27.85 6.03
CA SER A 318 -27.37 -29.07 6.41
C SER A 318 -28.87 -28.80 6.51
N THR A 319 -29.27 -27.68 7.12
CA THR A 319 -30.67 -27.24 7.20
C THR A 319 -31.25 -26.99 5.81
N ILE A 320 -30.53 -26.28 4.94
CA ILE A 320 -30.96 -26.01 3.55
C ILE A 320 -31.15 -27.32 2.78
N LEU A 321 -30.22 -28.27 2.94
CA LEU A 321 -30.34 -29.59 2.30
C LEU A 321 -31.58 -30.35 2.79
N GLU A 322 -31.87 -30.33 4.10
CA GLU A 322 -33.09 -30.95 4.65
C GLU A 322 -34.36 -30.30 4.10
N GLU A 323 -34.41 -28.98 4.01
CA GLU A 323 -35.53 -28.24 3.43
C GLU A 323 -35.75 -28.58 1.94
N ILE A 324 -34.68 -28.61 1.15
CA ILE A 324 -34.74 -28.97 -0.29
C ILE A 324 -35.22 -30.41 -0.46
N ILE A 325 -34.73 -31.34 0.37
CA ILE A 325 -35.15 -32.74 0.33
C ILE A 325 -36.65 -32.85 0.65
N GLU A 326 -37.12 -32.15 1.68
CA GLU A 326 -38.51 -32.18 2.09
C GLU A 326 -39.45 -31.53 1.07
N GLU A 327 -39.04 -30.40 0.47
CA GLU A 327 -39.82 -29.78 -0.61
C GLU A 327 -39.87 -30.68 -1.85
N SER A 328 -38.75 -31.32 -2.19
CA SER A 328 -38.67 -32.25 -3.32
C SER A 328 -39.58 -33.46 -3.11
N LYS A 329 -39.60 -34.05 -1.90
CA LYS A 329 -40.54 -35.13 -1.53
C LYS A 329 -41.98 -34.68 -1.71
N LYS A 330 -42.36 -33.52 -1.16
CA LYS A 330 -43.72 -32.98 -1.30
C LYS A 330 -44.13 -32.77 -2.75
N ARG A 331 -43.23 -32.26 -3.59
CA ARG A 331 -43.48 -32.08 -5.04
C ARG A 331 -43.64 -33.43 -5.75
N ILE A 332 -42.80 -34.41 -5.46
CA ILE A 332 -42.89 -35.76 -6.01
C ILE A 332 -44.23 -36.40 -5.62
N ASP A 333 -44.61 -36.36 -4.34
CA ASP A 333 -45.87 -36.94 -3.85
C ASP A 333 -47.08 -36.28 -4.50
N LYS A 334 -47.08 -34.95 -4.62
CA LYS A 334 -48.15 -34.20 -5.31
C LYS A 334 -48.27 -34.59 -6.78
N ASN A 335 -47.14 -34.74 -7.48
CA ASN A 335 -47.13 -35.14 -8.88
C ASN A 335 -47.61 -36.59 -9.06
N ILE A 336 -47.17 -37.50 -8.19
CA ILE A 336 -47.62 -38.89 -8.17
C ILE A 336 -49.13 -38.95 -7.94
N GLN A 337 -49.66 -38.25 -6.93
CA GLN A 337 -51.10 -38.20 -6.66
C GLN A 337 -51.89 -37.64 -7.84
N SER A 338 -51.42 -36.54 -8.45
CA SER A 338 -52.09 -35.95 -9.62
C SER A 338 -52.13 -36.93 -10.79
N ASN A 339 -51.04 -37.64 -11.06
CA ASN A 339 -50.98 -38.63 -12.12
C ASN A 339 -51.89 -39.84 -11.83
N PHE A 340 -51.95 -40.30 -10.57
CA PHE A 340 -52.87 -41.37 -10.18
C PHE A 340 -54.33 -40.96 -10.36
N THR A 341 -54.71 -39.71 -10.05
CA THR A 341 -56.07 -39.21 -10.30
C THR A 341 -56.39 -39.23 -11.79
N LEU A 342 -55.48 -38.77 -12.65
CA LEU A 342 -55.66 -38.83 -14.12
C LEU A 342 -55.81 -40.27 -14.62
N ILE A 343 -54.97 -41.19 -14.15
CA ILE A 343 -55.05 -42.61 -14.52
C ILE A 343 -56.39 -43.22 -14.07
N ASN A 344 -56.88 -42.88 -12.87
CA ASN A 344 -58.15 -43.35 -12.37
C ASN A 344 -59.34 -42.82 -13.20
N GLU A 345 -59.30 -41.55 -13.61
CA GLU A 345 -60.31 -40.95 -14.49
C GLU A 345 -60.33 -41.62 -15.87
N VAL A 346 -59.16 -41.85 -16.47
CA VAL A 346 -59.02 -42.57 -17.74
C VAL A 346 -59.53 -44.00 -17.61
N THR A 347 -59.17 -44.70 -16.54
CA THR A 347 -59.61 -46.08 -16.27
C THR A 347 -61.13 -46.15 -16.11
N LYS A 348 -61.73 -45.19 -15.40
CA LYS A 348 -63.20 -45.08 -15.25
C LYS A 348 -63.87 -44.83 -16.61
N SER A 349 -63.33 -43.94 -17.43
CA SER A 349 -63.84 -43.68 -18.78
C SER A 349 -63.76 -44.92 -19.67
N LEU A 350 -62.64 -45.64 -19.66
CA LEU A 350 -62.44 -46.89 -20.39
C LEU A 350 -63.44 -47.96 -19.94
N ARG A 351 -63.66 -48.11 -18.63
CA ARG A 351 -64.65 -49.03 -18.08
C ARG A 351 -66.06 -48.72 -18.60
N THR A 352 -66.49 -47.46 -18.55
CA THR A 352 -67.80 -47.05 -19.09
C THR A 352 -67.92 -47.33 -20.58
N ARG A 353 -66.86 -47.09 -21.37
CA ARG A 353 -66.85 -47.43 -22.81
C ARG A 353 -66.96 -48.93 -23.05
N PHE A 354 -66.29 -49.74 -22.23
CA PHE A 354 -66.34 -51.19 -22.32
C PHE A 354 -67.73 -51.74 -21.96
N GLU A 355 -68.34 -51.22 -20.89
CA GLU A 355 -69.71 -51.56 -20.49
C GLU A 355 -70.72 -51.21 -21.61
N ASN A 356 -70.60 -50.03 -22.22
CA ASN A 356 -71.43 -49.62 -23.36
C ASN A 356 -71.23 -50.51 -24.59
N THR A 357 -69.98 -50.88 -24.91
CA THR A 357 -69.66 -51.77 -26.03
C THR A 357 -70.24 -53.18 -25.80
N THR A 358 -70.16 -53.66 -24.56
CA THR A 358 -70.74 -54.96 -24.17
C THR A 358 -72.27 -54.94 -24.30
N ALA A 359 -72.92 -53.86 -23.89
CA ALA A 359 -74.37 -53.68 -24.05
C ALA A 359 -74.79 -53.56 -25.52
N LEU A 360 -73.98 -52.89 -26.36
CA LEU A 360 -74.22 -52.84 -27.80
C LEU A 360 -74.07 -54.24 -28.44
N ASN A 361 -73.04 -54.98 -28.03
CA ASN A 361 -72.81 -56.33 -28.53
C ASN A 361 -73.95 -57.28 -28.14
N SER A 362 -74.45 -57.22 -26.90
CA SER A 362 -75.60 -58.03 -26.48
C SER A 362 -76.87 -57.69 -27.27
N LYS A 363 -77.10 -56.40 -27.57
CA LYS A 363 -78.19 -55.97 -28.46
C LYS A 363 -78.02 -56.52 -29.87
N MET A 364 -76.81 -56.47 -30.43
CA MET A 364 -76.52 -57.01 -31.76
C MET A 364 -76.73 -58.52 -31.82
N THR A 365 -76.26 -59.27 -30.81
CA THR A 365 -76.51 -60.71 -30.69
C THR A 365 -78.01 -61.02 -30.65
N SER A 366 -78.79 -60.25 -29.88
CA SER A 366 -80.25 -60.40 -29.85
C SER A 366 -80.90 -60.16 -31.23
N MET A 367 -80.48 -59.12 -31.95
CA MET A 367 -80.96 -58.85 -33.32
C MET A 367 -80.59 -59.98 -34.29
N VAL A 368 -79.37 -60.53 -34.21
CA VAL A 368 -78.93 -61.66 -35.03
C VAL A 368 -79.79 -62.90 -34.74
N THR A 369 -80.06 -63.19 -33.46
CA THR A 369 -80.97 -64.30 -33.07
C THR A 369 -82.37 -64.10 -33.62
N GLN A 370 -82.92 -62.88 -33.53
CA GLN A 370 -84.24 -62.55 -34.10
C GLN A 370 -84.27 -62.72 -35.61
N LEU A 371 -83.26 -62.20 -36.33
CA LEU A 371 -83.14 -62.38 -37.79
C LEU A 371 -83.03 -63.85 -38.16
N SER A 372 -82.24 -64.64 -37.44
CA SER A 372 -82.10 -66.07 -37.67
C SER A 372 -83.43 -66.82 -37.49
N SER A 373 -84.27 -66.39 -36.53
CA SER A 373 -85.63 -66.92 -36.35
C SER A 373 -86.52 -66.59 -37.55
N ILE A 374 -86.51 -65.32 -38.00
CA ILE A 374 -87.30 -64.87 -39.17
C ILE A 374 -86.88 -65.63 -40.43
N VAL A 375 -85.58 -65.82 -40.65
CA VAL A 375 -85.08 -66.60 -41.81
C VAL A 375 -85.57 -68.05 -41.72
N SER A 376 -85.52 -68.67 -40.54
CA SER A 376 -85.99 -70.05 -40.34
C SER A 376 -87.50 -70.18 -40.59
N GLU A 377 -88.29 -69.20 -40.17
CA GLU A 377 -89.73 -69.13 -40.44
C GLU A 377 -90.00 -69.00 -41.95
N ALA A 378 -89.31 -68.09 -42.63
CA ALA A 378 -89.43 -67.92 -44.07
C ALA A 378 -89.01 -69.18 -44.86
N GLU A 379 -87.94 -69.86 -44.44
CA GLU A 379 -87.53 -71.15 -45.04
C GLU A 379 -88.60 -72.23 -44.87
N SER A 380 -89.25 -72.30 -43.70
CA SER A 380 -90.37 -73.21 -43.44
C SER A 380 -91.59 -72.91 -44.32
N GLU A 381 -91.96 -71.64 -44.46
CA GLU A 381 -93.05 -71.21 -45.35
C GLU A 381 -92.75 -71.56 -46.82
N VAL A 382 -91.53 -71.29 -47.30
CA VAL A 382 -91.11 -71.66 -48.67
C VAL A 382 -91.19 -73.17 -48.87
N LYS A 383 -90.80 -73.97 -47.88
CA LYS A 383 -90.91 -75.44 -47.94
C LYS A 383 -92.36 -75.91 -48.01
N ASN A 384 -93.25 -75.29 -47.24
CA ASN A 384 -94.69 -75.58 -47.27
C ASN A 384 -95.35 -75.19 -48.61
N ILE A 385 -94.93 -74.08 -49.21
CA ILE A 385 -95.39 -73.68 -50.55
C ILE A 385 -94.93 -74.72 -51.58
N LYS A 386 -93.66 -75.15 -51.52
CA LYS A 386 -93.12 -76.19 -52.41
C LYS A 386 -93.81 -77.56 -52.27
N SER A 387 -94.42 -77.88 -51.12
CA SER A 387 -95.16 -79.14 -50.95
C SER A 387 -96.62 -79.08 -51.43
N ASN A 388 -97.15 -77.87 -51.68
CA ASN A 388 -98.52 -77.64 -52.13
C ASN A 388 -98.62 -77.31 -53.64
N ILE A 389 -97.49 -77.27 -54.33
CA ILE A 389 -97.34 -77.23 -55.79
C ILE A 389 -96.90 -78.63 -56.22
#